data_AF-A0A838WXH5-F1
#
_entry.id   AF-A0A838WXH5-F1
#
_cell.length_a   1.000
_cell.length_b   1.000
_cell.length_c   1.000
_cell.angle_alpha   90.00
_cell.angle_beta   90.00
_cell.angle_gamma   90.00
#
_symmetry.space_group_name_H-M   'P 1'
#
loop_
_entity.id
_entity.type
_entity.pdbx_description
1 polymer ?
#
loop_
_entity_poly.entity_id
_entity_poly.type
_entity_poly.pdbx_seq_one_letter_code
_entity_poly.pdbx_strand_id
1 'polypeptide(L)'
;FKAFHRYVTSTRSLTEIACDAGVSRWTLDRRFEPLWLIDVPNTPDPNRVYDQIFIDGTYTDAGCLLVAASYDHVIAWHWARTESTHAYTQLLRGIAQPLCV
;
A
#
# COMPACT_ATOMS: atom_id res chain seq x y z
N PHE A 1 -7.34 -5.45 -17.64
CA PHE A 1 -6.67 -4.24 -17.10
C PHE A 1 -7.60 -3.03 -16.96
N LYS A 2 -8.26 -2.51 -18.02
CA LYS A 2 -9.13 -1.31 -17.93
C LYS A 2 -10.18 -1.33 -16.80
N ALA A 3 -10.85 -2.47 -16.59
CA ALA A 3 -11.81 -2.63 -15.49
C ALA A 3 -11.16 -2.55 -14.10
N PHE A 4 -9.96 -3.11 -13.93
CA PHE A 4 -9.19 -3.03 -12.69
C PHE A 4 -8.75 -1.61 -12.40
N HIS A 5 -8.18 -0.91 -13.39
CA HIS A 5 -7.82 0.50 -13.25
C HIS A 5 -9.03 1.33 -12.82
N ARG A 6 -10.18 1.19 -13.50
CA ARG A 6 -11.40 1.91 -13.12
C ARG A 6 -11.86 1.57 -11.70
N TYR A 7 -11.72 0.32 -11.28
CA TYR A 7 -12.05 -0.10 -9.92
C TYR A 7 -11.15 0.58 -8.87
N VAL A 8 -9.84 0.60 -9.06
CA VAL A 8 -8.90 1.14 -8.07
C VAL A 8 -8.77 2.67 -8.09
N THR A 9 -9.14 3.34 -9.19
CA THR A 9 -9.06 4.81 -9.32
C THR A 9 -10.41 5.52 -9.24
N SER A 10 -11.49 4.83 -8.89
CA SER A 10 -12.82 5.44 -8.72
C SER A 10 -13.48 5.02 -7.41
N THR A 11 -14.57 5.69 -7.05
CA THR A 11 -15.37 5.34 -5.87
C THR A 11 -16.39 4.23 -6.13
N ARG A 12 -16.37 3.62 -7.33
CA ARG A 12 -17.36 2.60 -7.72
C ARG A 12 -17.00 1.24 -7.13
N SER A 13 -18.02 0.56 -6.62
CA SER A 13 -17.90 -0.79 -6.07
C SER A 13 -17.56 -1.83 -7.15
N LEU A 14 -17.00 -2.97 -6.73
CA LEU A 14 -16.72 -4.09 -7.64
C LEU A 14 -18.00 -4.60 -8.32
N THR A 15 -19.15 -4.53 -7.65
CA THR A 15 -20.46 -4.91 -8.18
C THR A 15 -20.89 -4.00 -9.33
N GLU A 16 -20.71 -2.67 -9.19
CA GLU A 16 -21.03 -1.73 -10.27
C GLU A 16 -20.11 -1.91 -11.48
N ILE A 17 -18.81 -2.13 -11.24
CA ILE A 17 -17.85 -2.41 -12.31
C ILE A 17 -18.17 -3.75 -13.01
N ALA A 18 -18.64 -4.75 -12.27
CA ALA A 18 -19.07 -6.03 -12.81
C ALA A 18 -20.33 -5.90 -13.68
N CYS A 19 -21.30 -5.10 -13.22
CA CYS A 19 -22.52 -4.78 -13.97
C CYS A 19 -22.20 -4.12 -15.32
N ASP A 20 -21.35 -3.08 -15.31
CA ASP A 20 -20.87 -2.41 -16.53
C ASP A 20 -20.17 -3.36 -17.51
N ALA A 21 -19.45 -4.34 -16.97
CA ALA A 21 -18.69 -5.31 -17.75
C ALA A 21 -19.53 -6.52 -18.20
N GLY A 22 -20.82 -6.60 -17.82
CA GLY A 22 -21.72 -7.70 -18.16
C GLY A 22 -21.29 -9.05 -17.56
N VAL A 23 -20.60 -9.04 -16.43
CA VAL A 23 -20.08 -10.25 -15.77
C VAL A 23 -20.47 -10.28 -14.29
N SER A 24 -20.39 -11.45 -13.66
CA SER A 24 -20.62 -11.55 -12.22
C SER A 24 -19.50 -10.87 -11.40
N ARG A 25 -19.84 -10.38 -10.20
CA ARG A 25 -18.87 -9.84 -9.23
C ARG A 25 -17.72 -10.82 -8.99
N TRP A 26 -18.04 -12.09 -8.75
CA TRP A 26 -17.08 -13.18 -8.51
C TRP A 26 -16.12 -13.42 -9.68
N THR A 27 -16.59 -13.22 -10.92
CA THR A 27 -15.75 -13.33 -12.11
C THR A 27 -14.70 -12.23 -12.14
N LEU A 28 -15.05 -10.98 -11.79
CA LEU A 28 -14.07 -9.90 -11.72
C LEU A 28 -13.13 -10.06 -10.54
N ASP A 29 -13.63 -10.45 -9.37
CA ASP A 29 -12.86 -10.70 -8.16
C ASP A 29 -11.68 -11.64 -8.45
N ARG A 30 -11.96 -12.82 -9.01
CA ARG A 30 -10.94 -13.80 -9.39
C ARG A 30 -10.01 -13.34 -10.51
N ARG A 31 -10.47 -12.46 -11.41
CA ARG A 31 -9.62 -11.86 -12.45
C ARG A 31 -8.71 -10.77 -11.89
N PHE A 32 -9.08 -10.15 -10.79
CA PHE A 32 -8.32 -9.09 -10.13
C PHE A 32 -7.33 -9.64 -9.12
N GLU A 33 -7.56 -10.84 -8.57
CA GLU A 33 -6.64 -11.56 -7.68
C GLU A 33 -5.14 -11.40 -8.04
N PRO A 34 -4.67 -11.73 -9.26
CA PRO A 34 -3.25 -11.59 -9.59
C PRO A 34 -2.75 -10.15 -9.66
N LEU A 35 -3.65 -9.16 -9.83
CA LEU A 35 -3.30 -7.74 -9.90
C LEU A 35 -3.11 -7.13 -8.50
N TRP A 36 -3.56 -7.83 -7.46
CA TRP A 36 -3.31 -7.49 -6.06
C TRP A 36 -2.01 -8.07 -5.52
N LEU A 37 -1.36 -8.98 -6.26
CA LEU A 37 -0.03 -9.51 -5.93
C LEU A 37 1.05 -8.48 -6.26
N ILE A 38 0.95 -7.31 -5.65
CA ILE A 38 1.94 -6.24 -5.75
C ILE A 38 3.07 -6.61 -4.81
N ASP A 39 4.24 -6.89 -5.38
CA ASP A 39 5.46 -7.06 -4.60
C ASP A 39 5.74 -5.79 -3.80
N VAL A 40 6.11 -5.98 -2.53
CA VAL A 40 6.64 -4.92 -1.68
C VAL A 40 7.76 -4.22 -2.45
N PRO A 41 7.64 -2.92 -2.79
CA PRO A 41 8.74 -2.23 -3.43
C PRO A 41 9.91 -2.16 -2.45
N ASN A 42 11.01 -2.81 -2.83
CA ASN A 42 12.35 -2.71 -2.27
C ASN A 42 12.52 -3.05 -0.78
N THR A 43 13.43 -3.96 -0.48
CA THR A 43 14.01 -4.00 0.86
C THR A 43 14.78 -2.70 1.05
N PRO A 44 14.45 -1.86 2.05
CA PRO A 44 15.17 -0.61 2.25
C PRO A 44 16.66 -0.91 2.39
N ASP A 45 17.50 -0.19 1.64
CA ASP A 45 18.96 -0.30 1.80
C ASP A 45 19.30 0.14 3.22
N PRO A 46 19.78 -0.77 4.09
CA PRO A 46 20.01 -0.46 5.49
C PRO A 46 21.12 0.57 5.69
N ASN A 47 21.92 0.87 4.66
CA ASN A 47 22.97 1.89 4.70
C ASN A 47 22.52 3.24 4.13
N ARG A 48 21.35 3.32 3.49
CA ARG A 48 20.85 4.57 2.93
C ARG A 48 20.19 5.41 4.02
N VAL A 49 20.83 6.53 4.35
CA VAL A 49 20.25 7.57 5.19
C VAL A 49 19.42 8.52 4.32
N TYR A 50 18.22 8.85 4.81
CA TYR A 50 17.34 9.83 4.19
C TYR A 50 17.30 11.09 5.07
N ASP A 51 17.48 12.27 4.48
CA ASP A 51 17.36 13.55 5.20
C ASP A 51 15.93 13.79 5.69
N GLN A 52 14.94 13.32 4.89
CA GLN A 52 13.53 13.40 5.20
C GLN A 52 12.80 12.18 4.65
N ILE A 53 11.86 11.67 5.45
CA ILE A 53 10.86 10.69 5.03
C ILE A 53 9.47 11.21 5.40
N PHE A 54 8.49 10.84 4.58
CA PHE A 54 7.07 11.03 4.86
C PHE A 54 6.49 9.72 5.34
N ILE A 55 5.67 9.79 6.38
CA ILE A 55 4.93 8.64 6.88
C ILE A 55 3.45 8.95 6.77
N ASP A 56 2.71 8.08 6.11
CA ASP A 56 1.26 8.17 5.97
C ASP A 56 0.60 6.87 6.43
N GLY A 57 -0.56 6.99 7.07
CA GLY A 57 -1.38 5.89 7.54
C GLY A 57 -2.76 5.94 6.88
N THR A 58 -3.02 4.98 6.00
CA THR A 58 -4.32 4.88 5.32
C THR A 58 -5.15 3.77 5.96
N TYR A 59 -6.26 4.16 6.61
CA TYR A 59 -7.24 3.21 7.12
C TYR A 59 -8.11 2.63 6.00
N THR A 60 -8.33 1.33 6.11
CA THR A 60 -9.23 0.52 5.30
C THR A 60 -10.09 -0.33 6.23
N ASP A 61 -11.16 -0.93 5.71
CA ASP A 61 -12.00 -1.85 6.50
C ASP A 61 -11.23 -3.06 7.06
N ALA A 62 -10.07 -3.37 6.47
CA ALA A 62 -9.25 -4.49 6.88
C ALA A 62 -8.22 -4.10 7.96
N GLY A 63 -7.86 -2.82 8.07
CA GLY A 63 -6.81 -2.32 8.96
C GLY A 63 -6.17 -1.02 8.44
N CYS A 64 -5.01 -0.66 8.99
CA CYS A 64 -4.24 0.51 8.59
C CYS A 64 -2.99 0.10 7.82
N LEU A 65 -2.84 0.62 6.60
CA LEU A 65 -1.61 0.52 5.83
C LEU A 65 -0.72 1.73 6.16
N LEU A 66 0.42 1.46 6.79
CA LEU A 66 1.45 2.46 7.04
C LEU A 66 2.46 2.44 5.91
N VAL A 67 2.81 3.60 5.37
CA VAL A 67 3.78 3.74 4.29
C VAL A 67 4.80 4.79 4.67
N ALA A 68 6.09 4.43 4.57
CA ALA A 68 7.20 5.36 4.62
C ALA A 68 7.69 5.61 3.19
N ALA A 69 7.82 6.86 2.79
CA ALA A 69 8.23 7.26 1.45
C ALA A 69 9.24 8.41 1.48
N SER A 70 10.12 8.44 0.49
CA SER A 70 10.89 9.64 0.16
C SER A 70 10.09 10.53 -0.79
N TYR A 71 10.72 11.55 -1.37
CA TYR A 71 10.06 12.45 -2.31
C TYR A 71 9.66 11.74 -3.62
N ASP A 72 10.36 10.68 -4.02
CA ASP A 72 10.23 10.02 -5.33
C ASP A 72 9.86 8.53 -5.27
N HIS A 73 9.93 7.88 -4.11
CA HIS A 73 9.60 6.45 -4.00
C HIS A 73 9.16 6.02 -2.59
N VAL A 74 8.45 4.90 -2.53
CA VAL A 74 8.14 4.19 -1.29
C VAL A 74 9.39 3.48 -0.77
N ILE A 75 9.72 3.70 0.51
CA ILE A 75 10.87 3.11 1.20
C ILE A 75 10.48 1.83 1.92
N ALA A 76 9.34 1.85 2.61
CA ALA A 76 8.81 0.73 3.37
C ALA A 76 7.30 0.85 3.54
N TRP A 77 6.66 -0.28 3.84
CA TRP A 77 5.25 -0.33 4.23
C TRP A 77 5.03 -1.36 5.33
N HIS A 78 4.01 -1.16 6.14
CA HIS A 78 3.64 -2.10 7.19
C HIS A 78 2.13 -2.12 7.35
N TRP A 79 1.57 -3.33 7.33
CA TRP A 79 0.15 -3.54 7.54
C TRP A 79 -0.12 -3.76 9.03
N ALA A 80 -0.91 -2.88 9.63
CA ALA A 80 -1.25 -2.91 11.05
C ALA A 80 -2.77 -2.94 11.24
N ARG A 81 -3.25 -3.43 12.39
CA ARG A 81 -4.69 -3.32 12.71
C ARG A 81 -5.09 -1.88 13.01
N THR A 82 -4.24 -1.18 13.73
CA THR A 82 -4.36 0.24 14.06
C THR A 82 -2.98 0.85 14.10
N GLU A 83 -2.91 2.17 14.03
CA GLU A 83 -1.69 2.88 14.37
C GLU A 83 -1.32 2.62 15.84
N SER A 84 -0.05 2.29 16.07
CA SER A 84 0.50 2.06 17.39
C SER A 84 2.01 2.25 17.33
N THR A 85 2.64 2.52 18.48
CA THR A 85 4.10 2.60 18.58
C THR A 85 4.77 1.35 18.01
N HIS A 86 4.21 0.16 18.25
CA HIS A 86 4.75 -1.08 17.71
C HIS A 86 4.71 -1.11 16.18
N ALA A 87 3.59 -0.71 15.57
CA ALA A 87 3.42 -0.69 14.12
C ALA A 87 4.41 0.27 13.44
N TYR A 88 4.60 1.46 14.03
CA TYR A 88 5.62 2.41 13.56
C TYR A 88 7.05 1.87 13.72
N THR A 89 7.35 1.20 14.83
CA THR A 89 8.66 0.54 15.01
C THR A 89 8.90 -0.53 13.96
N GLN A 90 7.89 -1.33 13.59
CA GLN A 90 8.03 -2.33 12.53
C GLN A 90 8.26 -1.68 11.16
N LEU A 91 7.53 -0.60 10.84
CA LEU A 91 7.72 0.15 9.61
C LEU A 91 9.16 0.69 9.48
N LEU A 92 9.70 1.25 10.56
CA LEU A 92 11.00 1.92 10.56
C LEU A 92 12.19 0.98 10.76
N ARG A 93 11.97 -0.29 11.15
CA ARG A 93 13.02 -1.22 11.57
C ARG A 93 14.15 -1.41 10.55
N GLY A 94 13.84 -1.32 9.26
CA GLY A 94 14.80 -1.50 8.17
C GLY A 94 15.41 -0.21 7.61
N ILE A 95 15.01 0.96 8.14
CA ILE A 95 15.47 2.26 7.65
C ILE A 95 16.65 2.72 8.50
N ALA A 96 17.72 3.19 7.85
CA ALA A 96 18.88 3.73 8.55
C ALA A 96 18.49 4.90 9.46
N GLN A 97 19.15 5.02 10.61
CA GLN A 97 18.91 6.13 11.53
C GLN A 97 19.34 7.46 10.91
N PRO A 98 18.65 8.56 11.22
CA PRO A 98 19.04 9.88 10.75
C PRO A 98 20.40 10.30 11.35
N LEU A 99 21.14 11.12 10.61
CA LEU A 99 22.36 11.73 11.11
C LEU A 99 22.01 12.88 12.07
N CYS A 100 22.33 12.71 13.35
CA CYS A 100 22.26 13.78 14.34
C CYS A 100 23.58 14.56 14.31
N VAL A 101 23.58 15.77 13.74
CA VAL A 101 24.71 16.71 13.78
C VAL A 101 24.57 17.73 14.90
#